data_AF-A0A2S7NMX9-F1
#
_entry.id   AF-A0A2S7NMX9-F1
#
_cell.length_a   1.000
_cell.length_b   1.000
_cell.length_c   1.000
_cell.angle_alpha   90.00
_cell.angle_beta   90.00
_cell.angle_gamma   90.00
#
_symmetry.space_group_name_H-M   'P 1'
#
loop_
_entity.id
_entity.type
_entity.pdbx_description
1 polymer ?
#
loop_
_entity_poly.entity_id
_entity_poly.type
_entity_poly.pdbx_seq_one_letter_code
_entity_poly.pdbx_strand_id
1 'polypeptide(L)'
;MRYQNWDVLMFPQELCKIPVQEFKTSCQVIQDPGECSHDDTALHMAQDLVERRSLLLPMVTCFIPGLPAGEPFRISIHSWQNPEASRYIHQISSKHVEHVVFEARVYVDGRLAGTKLFHRNGPWPTVLETSIGNSHIPCRS
;
A
#
# COMPACT_ATOMS: atom_id res chain seq x y z
N MET A 1 -6.24 -10.80 4.34
CA MET A 1 -6.57 -9.72 5.29
C MET A 1 -7.76 -8.92 4.78
N ARG A 2 -8.62 -8.35 5.66
CA ARG A 2 -9.80 -7.55 5.26
C ARG A 2 -9.84 -6.17 5.94
N TYR A 3 -10.15 -5.13 5.18
CA TYR A 3 -10.46 -3.79 5.67
C TYR A 3 -11.63 -3.20 4.89
N GLN A 4 -12.75 -2.92 5.55
CA GLN A 4 -13.99 -2.48 4.88
C GLN A 4 -14.34 -3.40 3.68
N ASN A 5 -14.51 -2.82 2.48
CA ASN A 5 -14.79 -3.51 1.22
C ASN A 5 -13.52 -3.98 0.50
N TRP A 6 -12.38 -4.03 1.18
CA TRP A 6 -11.10 -4.44 0.60
C TRP A 6 -10.65 -5.78 1.17
N ASP A 7 -10.22 -6.67 0.28
CA ASP A 7 -9.50 -7.89 0.65
C ASP A 7 -8.09 -7.82 0.09
N VAL A 8 -7.10 -8.03 0.96
CA VAL A 8 -5.67 -8.06 0.60
C VAL A 8 -5.17 -9.48 0.80
N LEU A 9 -4.75 -10.10 -0.30
CA LEU A 9 -4.28 -11.48 -0.33
C LEU A 9 -2.80 -11.52 -0.71
N MET A 10 -2.04 -12.40 -0.08
CA MET A 10 -0.62 -12.62 -0.40
C MET A 10 -0.43 -13.97 -1.06
N PHE A 11 0.42 -14.03 -2.09
CA PHE A 11 0.81 -15.25 -2.78
C PHE A 11 2.34 -15.39 -2.73
N PRO A 12 2.89 -16.54 -2.33
CA PRO A 12 4.31 -16.70 -2.05
C PRO A 12 5.18 -16.86 -3.30
N GLN A 13 4.58 -17.01 -4.48
CA GLN A 13 5.24 -17.16 -5.79
C GLN A 13 4.30 -16.63 -6.88
N GLU A 14 4.85 -16.15 -7.99
CA GLU A 14 4.08 -15.59 -9.10
C GLU A 14 3.03 -16.56 -9.66
N LEU A 15 3.40 -17.85 -9.79
CA LEU A 15 2.54 -18.89 -10.35
C LEU A 15 1.59 -19.52 -9.32
N CYS A 16 1.74 -19.19 -8.04
CA CYS A 16 0.90 -19.76 -7.00
C CYS A 16 -0.50 -19.13 -7.03
N LYS A 17 -1.53 -19.98 -7.08
CA LYS A 17 -2.95 -19.58 -7.11
C LYS A 17 -3.62 -19.64 -5.74
N ILE A 18 -2.91 -20.10 -4.72
CA ILE A 18 -3.45 -20.27 -3.36
C ILE A 18 -2.82 -19.18 -2.48
N PRO A 19 -3.63 -18.29 -1.89
CA PRO A 19 -3.11 -17.27 -0.99
C PRO A 19 -2.61 -17.89 0.32
N VAL A 20 -1.59 -17.27 0.91
CA VAL A 20 -1.08 -17.66 2.23
C VAL A 20 -2.10 -17.31 3.30
N GLN A 21 -2.31 -18.22 4.25
CA GLN A 21 -3.15 -17.94 5.41
C GLN A 21 -2.45 -16.95 6.35
N GLU A 22 -3.12 -15.83 6.63
CA GLU A 22 -2.65 -14.87 7.62
C GLU A 22 -3.10 -15.18 9.06
N PHE A 23 -2.38 -14.64 10.04
CA PHE A 23 -2.64 -14.77 11.46
C PHE A 23 -2.53 -13.42 12.18
N LYS A 24 -3.28 -13.27 13.28
CA LYS A 24 -3.30 -12.06 14.12
C LYS A 24 -3.44 -10.76 13.31
N THR A 25 -4.44 -10.73 12.42
CA THR A 25 -4.74 -9.54 11.63
C THR A 25 -5.26 -8.43 12.51
N SER A 26 -4.71 -7.22 12.36
CA SER A 26 -5.19 -6.01 13.02
C SER A 26 -5.28 -4.85 12.04
N CYS A 27 -6.19 -3.92 12.33
CA CYS A 27 -6.34 -2.68 11.59
C CYS A 27 -6.14 -1.51 12.55
N GLN A 28 -5.35 -0.54 12.15
CA GLN A 28 -5.09 0.66 12.93
C GLN A 28 -5.03 1.88 12.02
N VAL A 29 -5.17 3.05 12.61
CA VAL A 29 -4.99 4.33 11.91
C VAL A 29 -3.65 4.90 12.33
N ILE A 30 -2.79 5.17 11.35
CA ILE A 30 -1.45 5.73 11.58
C ILE A 30 -1.36 7.14 11.00
N GLN A 31 -0.38 7.90 11.46
CA GLN A 31 0.07 9.08 10.71
C GLN A 31 0.86 8.61 9.49
N ASP A 32 0.59 9.22 8.34
CA ASP A 32 1.32 8.93 7.12
C ASP A 32 2.82 9.20 7.34
N PRO A 33 3.68 8.18 7.21
CA PRO A 33 5.12 8.36 7.42
C PRO A 33 5.78 9.24 6.35
N GLY A 34 5.08 9.67 5.29
CA GLY A 34 5.53 10.74 4.38
C GLY A 34 6.66 10.34 3.42
N GLU A 35 7.08 9.09 3.40
CA GLU A 35 8.19 8.63 2.55
C GLU A 35 7.70 7.85 1.34
N CYS A 36 7.62 8.52 0.18
CA CYS A 36 7.78 7.92 -1.16
C CYS A 36 8.23 9.02 -2.14
N SER A 37 9.54 9.02 -2.46
CA SER A 37 10.23 9.95 -3.36
C SER A 37 10.39 9.35 -4.75
N HIS A 38 9.38 9.42 -5.63
CA HIS A 38 9.53 9.08 -7.05
C HIS A 38 8.49 9.78 -7.96
N ASP A 39 8.28 11.09 -7.80
CA ASP A 39 7.96 12.02 -8.91
C ASP A 39 7.67 13.42 -8.35
N ASP A 40 8.42 14.42 -8.82
CA ASP A 40 8.40 15.80 -8.32
C ASP A 40 7.05 16.53 -8.55
N THR A 41 6.16 16.00 -9.39
CA THR A 41 4.90 16.65 -9.79
C THR A 41 3.73 16.37 -8.83
N ALA A 42 3.65 15.20 -8.20
CA ALA A 42 2.67 14.92 -7.15
C ALA A 42 3.07 15.56 -5.81
N LEU A 43 4.38 15.80 -5.64
CA LEU A 43 4.98 16.40 -4.45
C LEU A 43 4.53 17.84 -4.23
N HIS A 44 4.34 18.67 -5.26
CA HIS A 44 4.03 20.09 -5.05
C HIS A 44 2.63 20.34 -4.44
N MET A 45 1.67 19.46 -4.74
CA MET A 45 0.33 19.48 -4.12
C MET A 45 0.34 18.78 -2.76
N ALA A 46 1.13 17.70 -2.62
CA ALA A 46 1.25 16.98 -1.36
C ALA A 46 2.08 17.75 -0.32
N GLN A 47 3.08 18.54 -0.70
CA GLN A 47 3.94 19.30 0.22
C GLN A 47 3.15 20.36 1.01
N ASP A 48 2.22 21.09 0.39
CA ASP A 48 1.37 22.07 1.11
C ASP A 48 0.30 21.38 1.99
N LEU A 49 -0.02 20.10 1.72
CA LEU A 49 -0.91 19.27 2.56
C LEU A 49 -0.16 18.59 3.71
N VAL A 50 1.07 18.12 3.45
CA VAL A 50 2.02 17.48 4.39
C VAL A 50 2.52 18.50 5.42
N GLU A 51 2.79 19.75 5.01
CA GLU A 51 3.14 20.85 5.93
C GLU A 51 1.98 21.24 6.87
N ARG A 52 0.72 20.97 6.49
CA ARG A 52 -0.46 21.49 7.20
C ARG A 52 -1.23 20.49 8.04
N ARG A 53 -1.21 19.17 7.76
CA ARG A 53 -1.85 18.15 8.63
C ARG A 53 -1.21 16.77 8.46
N SER A 54 -0.94 16.10 9.58
CA SER A 54 -0.64 14.66 9.64
C SER A 54 -1.80 13.87 9.03
N LEU A 55 -1.67 13.47 7.77
CA LEU A 55 -2.68 12.65 7.10
C LEU A 55 -2.77 11.32 7.83
N LEU A 56 -3.99 10.90 8.16
CA LEU A 56 -4.24 9.63 8.82
C LEU A 56 -4.57 8.58 7.77
N LEU A 57 -3.89 7.43 7.82
CA LEU A 57 -4.06 6.34 6.87
C LEU A 57 -4.42 5.04 7.59
N PRO A 58 -5.31 4.20 7.00
CA PRO A 58 -5.54 2.87 7.50
C PRO A 58 -4.33 1.97 7.21
N MET A 59 -3.87 1.27 8.23
CA MET A 59 -2.83 0.26 8.14
C MET A 59 -3.42 -1.08 8.59
N VAL A 60 -3.28 -2.09 7.74
CA VAL A 60 -3.62 -3.47 8.06
C VAL A 60 -2.32 -4.25 8.24
N THR A 61 -2.20 -4.95 9.36
CA THR A 61 -1.02 -5.75 9.69
C THR A 61 -1.43 -7.19 9.95
N CYS A 62 -0.57 -8.14 9.61
CA CYS A 62 -0.76 -9.55 9.94
C CYS A 62 0.60 -10.25 10.04
N PHE A 63 0.59 -11.48 10.55
CA PHE A 63 1.69 -12.41 10.44
C PHE A 63 1.37 -13.49 9.41
N ILE A 64 2.39 -13.92 8.67
CA ILE A 64 2.33 -15.04 7.72
C ILE A 64 3.34 -16.10 8.14
N PRO A 65 3.00 -17.40 8.09
CA PRO A 65 3.99 -18.44 8.31
C PRO A 65 4.80 -18.65 7.02
N GLY A 66 6.11 -18.40 7.10
CA GLY A 66 7.06 -18.97 6.13
C GLY A 66 7.12 -18.31 4.76
N LEU A 67 7.57 -17.06 4.68
CA LEU A 67 8.25 -16.56 3.48
C LEU A 67 9.77 -16.62 3.73
N PRO A 68 10.55 -17.39 2.94
CA PRO A 68 12.00 -17.36 3.06
C PRO A 68 12.53 -15.96 2.78
N ALA A 69 13.60 -15.56 3.50
CA ALA A 69 14.17 -14.24 3.37
C ALA A 69 14.63 -13.99 1.92
N GLY A 70 14.20 -12.87 1.34
CA GLY A 70 14.55 -12.48 -0.03
C GLY A 70 13.68 -13.08 -1.12
N GLU A 71 12.74 -13.98 -0.81
CA GLU A 71 11.84 -14.54 -1.83
C GLU A 71 10.80 -13.52 -2.28
N PRO A 72 10.54 -13.42 -3.60
CA PRO A 72 9.51 -12.54 -4.12
C PRO A 72 8.13 -13.07 -3.73
N PHE A 73 7.20 -12.14 -3.54
CA PHE A 73 5.80 -12.46 -3.33
C PHE A 73 4.92 -11.43 -4.02
N ARG A 74 3.67 -11.82 -4.22
CA ARG A 74 2.67 -10.99 -4.89
C ARG A 74 1.55 -10.65 -3.94
N ILE A 75 1.21 -9.37 -3.87
CA ILE A 75 0.02 -8.90 -3.17
C ILE A 75 -1.09 -8.66 -4.20
N SER A 76 -2.27 -9.19 -3.91
CA SER A 76 -3.49 -8.99 -4.69
C SER A 76 -4.48 -8.21 -3.84
N ILE A 77 -4.78 -6.98 -4.26
CA ILE A 77 -5.74 -6.11 -3.61
C ILE A 77 -7.05 -6.18 -4.39
N HIS A 78 -8.10 -6.64 -3.73
CA HIS A 78 -9.45 -6.68 -4.25
C HIS A 78 -10.27 -5.59 -3.58
N SER A 79 -11.12 -4.92 -4.35
CA SER A 79 -12.16 -4.05 -3.81
C SER A 79 -13.51 -4.52 -4.32
N TRP A 80 -14.46 -4.70 -3.40
CA TRP A 80 -15.82 -5.15 -3.71
C TRP A 80 -16.75 -4.00 -4.10
N GLN A 81 -16.29 -2.76 -3.95
CA GLN A 81 -16.96 -1.52 -4.34
C GLN A 81 -15.92 -0.50 -4.81
N ASN A 82 -16.34 0.56 -5.51
CA ASN A 82 -15.44 1.65 -5.89
C ASN A 82 -14.95 2.43 -4.64
N PRO A 83 -13.65 2.41 -4.29
CA PRO A 83 -13.14 3.04 -3.08
C PRO A 83 -13.42 4.53 -3.00
N GLU A 84 -13.95 5.02 -1.90
CA GLU A 84 -14.24 6.46 -1.73
C GLU A 84 -13.01 7.22 -1.21
N ALA A 85 -12.79 8.42 -1.74
CA ALA A 85 -11.74 9.30 -1.22
C ALA A 85 -12.11 9.79 0.18
N SER A 86 -11.12 10.19 0.98
CA SER A 86 -11.42 10.74 2.30
C SER A 86 -12.21 12.06 2.17
N ARG A 87 -13.03 12.37 3.18
CA ARG A 87 -13.76 13.66 3.24
C ARG A 87 -12.86 14.87 3.04
N TYR A 88 -11.59 14.76 3.45
CA TYR A 88 -10.60 15.80 3.26
C TYR A 88 -10.27 16.03 1.78
N ILE A 89 -10.02 14.96 1.01
CA ILE A 89 -9.80 15.05 -0.43
C ILE A 89 -11.01 15.65 -1.14
N HIS A 90 -12.22 15.28 -0.73
CA HIS A 90 -13.45 15.89 -1.24
C HIS A 90 -13.56 17.40 -0.95
N GLN A 91 -13.01 17.89 0.17
CA GLN A 91 -13.03 19.32 0.51
C GLN A 91 -12.06 20.13 -0.35
N ILE A 92 -10.86 19.59 -0.61
CA ILE A 92 -9.81 20.31 -1.35
C ILE A 92 -9.92 20.16 -2.87
N SER A 93 -10.53 19.06 -3.34
CA SER A 93 -10.58 18.71 -4.76
C SER A 93 -12.00 18.28 -5.19
N SER A 94 -13.02 19.01 -4.73
CA SER A 94 -14.43 18.69 -5.00
C SER A 94 -14.79 18.62 -6.49
N LYS A 95 -13.99 19.25 -7.36
CA LYS A 95 -14.19 19.30 -8.82
C LYS A 95 -13.43 18.21 -9.61
N HIS A 96 -12.57 17.42 -8.96
CA HIS A 96 -11.72 16.43 -9.62
C HIS A 96 -11.67 15.11 -8.84
N VAL A 97 -12.76 14.76 -8.16
CA VAL A 97 -12.85 13.55 -7.31
C VAL A 97 -12.68 12.28 -8.17
N GLU A 98 -13.18 12.31 -9.40
CA GLU A 98 -13.00 11.25 -10.39
C GLU A 98 -11.53 10.98 -10.77
N HIS A 99 -10.62 11.93 -10.52
CA HIS A 99 -9.19 11.79 -10.78
C HIS A 99 -8.38 11.33 -9.55
N VAL A 100 -9.04 11.02 -8.44
CA VAL A 100 -8.35 10.55 -7.24
C VAL A 100 -7.64 9.22 -7.52
N VAL A 101 -6.36 9.20 -7.16
CA VAL A 101 -5.50 8.02 -7.19
C VAL A 101 -5.28 7.54 -5.76
N PHE A 102 -5.31 6.23 -5.56
CA PHE A 102 -5.00 5.58 -4.31
C PHE A 102 -3.60 4.99 -4.37
N GLU A 103 -2.91 5.03 -3.23
CA GLU A 103 -1.61 4.40 -3.05
C GLU A 103 -1.74 3.26 -2.04
N ALA A 104 -1.20 2.09 -2.38
CA ALA A 104 -0.95 1.02 -1.42
C ALA A 104 0.55 0.85 -1.20
N ARG A 105 0.96 0.78 0.05
CA ARG A 105 2.35 0.52 0.49
C ARG A 105 2.40 -0.79 1.28
N VAL A 106 3.35 -1.64 0.94
CA VAL A 106 3.57 -2.94 1.61
C VAL A 106 4.88 -2.87 2.38
N TYR A 107 4.81 -3.18 3.67
CA TYR A 107 5.98 -3.24 4.54
C TYR A 107 6.19 -4.67 5.04
N VAL A 108 7.43 -5.15 4.98
CA VAL A 108 7.87 -6.43 5.56
C VAL A 108 8.88 -6.11 6.63
N ASP A 109 8.62 -6.53 7.87
CA ASP A 109 9.47 -6.26 9.04
C ASP A 109 9.85 -4.76 9.19
N GLY A 110 8.90 -3.88 8.85
CA GLY A 110 9.06 -2.42 8.91
C GLY A 110 9.79 -1.80 7.71
N ARG A 111 10.22 -2.57 6.72
CA ARG A 111 10.89 -2.09 5.50
C ARG A 111 9.91 -2.05 4.32
N LEU A 112 9.94 -0.98 3.53
CA LEU A 112 9.12 -0.88 2.32
C LEU A 112 9.54 -1.96 1.32
N ALA A 113 8.61 -2.84 0.98
CA ALA A 113 8.81 -3.95 0.02
C ALA A 113 8.15 -3.66 -1.35
N GLY A 114 7.22 -2.71 -1.41
CA GLY A 114 6.58 -2.32 -2.66
C GLY A 114 5.52 -1.24 -2.49
N THR A 115 5.21 -0.58 -3.61
CA THR A 115 4.20 0.49 -3.69
C THR A 115 3.44 0.38 -5.00
N LYS A 116 2.15 0.74 -5.00
CA LYS A 116 1.33 0.77 -6.20
C LYS A 116 0.31 1.89 -6.14
N LEU A 117 0.24 2.62 -7.25
CA LEU A 117 -0.81 3.57 -7.54
C LEU A 117 -1.89 2.90 -8.39
N PHE A 118 -3.16 3.19 -8.07
CA PHE A 118 -4.31 2.69 -8.81
C PHE A 118 -5.50 3.64 -8.67
N HIS A 119 -6.40 3.60 -9.64
CA HIS A 119 -7.59 4.45 -9.66
C HIS A 119 -8.74 3.79 -8.92
N ARG A 120 -9.76 4.60 -8.58
CA ARG A 120 -11.01 4.14 -7.97
C ARG A 120 -11.69 2.98 -8.74
N ASN A 121 -11.60 3.00 -10.06
CA ASN A 121 -12.22 2.02 -10.95
C ASN A 121 -11.32 0.79 -11.23
N GLY A 122 -10.19 0.66 -10.54
CA GLY A 122 -9.29 -0.48 -10.67
C GLY A 122 -8.05 -0.18 -11.52
N PRO A 123 -7.38 -1.22 -12.05
CA PRO A 123 -7.88 -2.58 -12.25
C PRO A 123 -8.09 -3.36 -10.93
N TRP A 124 -9.11 -4.25 -10.91
CA TRP A 124 -9.36 -5.16 -9.80
C TRP A 124 -9.20 -6.62 -10.28
N PRO A 125 -8.39 -7.45 -9.60
CA PRO A 125 -7.50 -7.08 -8.50
C PRO A 125 -6.38 -6.13 -8.95
N THR A 126 -6.00 -5.21 -8.07
CA THR A 126 -4.74 -4.47 -8.20
C THR A 126 -3.63 -5.34 -7.66
N VAL A 127 -2.66 -5.67 -8.52
CA VAL A 127 -1.54 -6.53 -8.18
C VAL A 127 -0.27 -5.71 -7.94
N LEU A 128 0.42 -6.03 -6.84
CA LEU A 128 1.75 -5.53 -6.50
C LEU A 128 2.72 -6.69 -6.51
N GLU A 129 3.68 -6.67 -7.42
CA GLU A 129 4.85 -7.53 -7.32
C GLU A 129 5.82 -6.88 -6.34
N THR A 130 6.21 -7.63 -5.32
CA THR A 130 7.17 -7.15 -4.32
C THR A 130 8.49 -7.84 -4.54
N SER A 131 9.57 -7.06 -4.52
CA SER A 131 10.92 -7.59 -4.43
C SER A 131 11.49 -7.11 -3.11
N ILE A 132 11.88 -8.05 -2.25
CA ILE A 132 12.75 -7.71 -1.13
C ILE A 132 14.10 -7.48 -1.79
N GLY A 133 14.38 -6.24 -2.17
CA GLY A 133 15.70 -5.85 -2.62
C GLY A 133 16.69 -6.24 -1.53
N ASN A 134 17.58 -7.19 -1.82
CA ASN A 134 18.83 -7.33 -1.08
C ASN A 134 19.60 -6.03 -1.30
N SER A 135 19.24 -4.96 -0.60
CA SER A 135 20.14 -3.87 -0.37
C SER A 135 21.26 -4.47 0.47
N HIS A 136 22.28 -5.01 -0.20
CA HIS A 136 23.61 -5.10 0.35
C HIS A 136 23.92 -3.71 0.90
N ILE A 137 23.73 -3.53 2.19
CA ILE A 137 24.44 -2.50 2.92
C ILE A 137 25.88 -3.02 2.90
N PRO A 138 26.83 -2.42 2.15
CA PRO A 138 28.21 -2.82 2.32
C PRO A 138 28.56 -2.46 3.76
N CYS A 139 28.82 -3.48 4.58
CA CYS A 139 29.54 -3.31 5.82
C CYS A 139 30.84 -2.59 5.43
N ARG A 140 30.94 -1.30 5.78
CA ARG A 140 32.20 -0.60 5.71
C ARG A 140 33.13 -1.29 6.71
N SER A 141 34.10 -2.02 6.19
CA SER A 141 35.32 -2.43 6.90
C SER A 141 36.18 -1.23 7.20
#